data_AF-A0A7C1CYM3-F1
#
_entry.id   AF-A0A7C1CYM3-F1
#
_cell.length_a   1.000
_cell.length_b   1.000
_cell.length_c   1.000
_cell.angle_alpha   90.00
_cell.angle_beta   90.00
_cell.angle_gamma   90.00
#
_symmetry.space_group_name_H-M   'P 1'
#
loop_
_entity.id
_entity.type
_entity.pdbx_description
1 polymer ?
#
loop_
_entity_poly.entity_id
_entity_poly.type
_entity_poly.pdbx_seq_one_letter_code
_entity_poly.pdbx_strand_id
1 'polypeptide(L)'
;MTVFASVSEPLLAALAQQDEEKAIKVRVDAMERLNTLRLPTRDAQAVGRWMMQQAREQLPTSLDVSALQAILHRLYVSACELFGPVVVDRLLAEAVARAERLPAAQEFAPRRLL
;
A
#
# COMPACT_ATOMS: atom_id res chain seq x y z
N MET A 1 -1.48 11.76 -8.43
CA MET A 1 -1.41 10.35 -7.94
C MET A 1 -0.45 10.18 -6.75
N THR A 2 -0.45 11.15 -5.84
CA THR A 2 0.46 11.27 -4.68
C THR A 2 -0.12 10.70 -3.39
N VAL A 3 -1.45 10.53 -3.32
CA VAL A 3 -2.15 10.18 -2.07
C VAL A 3 -2.02 8.70 -1.70
N PHE A 4 -1.97 7.80 -2.68
CA PHE A 4 -1.72 6.38 -2.37
C PHE A 4 -0.32 6.19 -1.80
N ALA A 5 0.71 6.73 -2.48
CA ALA A 5 2.09 6.66 -2.03
C ALA A 5 2.26 7.27 -0.63
N SER A 6 1.60 8.40 -0.35
CA SER A 6 1.65 9.04 0.96
C SER A 6 0.97 8.25 2.09
N VAL A 7 0.18 7.22 1.79
CA VAL A 7 -0.36 6.28 2.79
C VAL A 7 0.44 4.98 2.82
N SER A 8 0.72 4.39 1.66
CA SER A 8 1.36 3.07 1.57
C SER A 8 2.84 3.09 1.98
N GLU A 9 3.58 4.14 1.63
CA GLU A 9 5.01 4.21 1.96
C GLU A 9 5.25 4.39 3.47
N PRO A 10 4.57 5.32 4.18
CA PRO A 10 4.72 5.42 5.62
C PRO A 10 4.26 4.17 6.37
N LEU A 11 3.20 3.49 5.90
CA LEU A 11 2.75 2.23 6.47
C LEU A 11 3.84 1.16 6.36
N LEU A 12 4.37 0.93 5.15
CA LEU A 12 5.41 -0.06 4.90
C LEU A 12 6.72 0.26 5.62
N ALA A 13 7.09 1.55 5.70
CA ALA A 13 8.25 1.98 6.45
C ALA A 13 8.06 1.76 7.96
N ALA A 14 6.87 2.02 8.50
CA ALA A 14 6.57 1.77 9.90
C ALA A 14 6.54 0.28 10.24
N LEU A 15 6.02 -0.58 9.35
CA LEU A 15 6.08 -2.03 9.51
C LEU A 15 7.54 -2.52 9.49
N ALA A 16 8.38 -1.99 8.60
CA ALA A 16 9.79 -2.34 8.54
C ALA A 16 10.58 -1.90 9.78
N GLN A 17 10.19 -0.78 10.41
CA GLN A 17 10.76 -0.35 11.69
C GLN A 17 10.38 -1.26 12.86
N GLN A 18 9.23 -1.93 12.79
CA GLN A 18 8.80 -2.89 13.82
C GLN A 18 9.53 -4.22 13.65
N ASP A 19 9.52 -4.78 12.44
CA ASP A 19 10.14 -6.05 12.10
C ASP A 19 10.37 -6.10 10.58
N GLU A 20 11.63 -5.99 10.17
CA GLU A 20 12.01 -5.94 8.75
C GLU A 20 11.67 -7.24 8.02
N GLU A 21 11.88 -8.40 8.64
CA GLU A 21 11.64 -9.70 8.05
C GLU A 21 10.13 -9.91 7.81
N LYS A 22 9.30 -9.58 8.80
CA LYS A 22 7.84 -9.59 8.63
C LYS A 22 7.38 -8.57 7.61
N ALA A 23 7.97 -7.38 7.55
CA ALA A 23 7.60 -6.37 6.55
C ALA A 23 7.94 -6.81 5.12
N ILE A 24 9.03 -7.54 4.91
CA ILE A 24 9.33 -8.20 3.63
C ILE A 24 8.24 -9.25 3.33
N LYS A 25 7.90 -10.09 4.31
CA LYS A 25 6.87 -11.11 4.14
C LYS A 25 5.48 -10.53 3.82
N VAL A 26 5.09 -9.41 4.43
CA VAL A 26 3.86 -8.67 4.07
C VAL A 26 3.82 -8.34 2.58
N ARG A 27 4.94 -7.87 2.01
CA ARG A 27 5.01 -7.50 0.59
C ARG A 27 4.91 -8.73 -0.32
N VAL A 28 5.59 -9.81 0.04
CA VAL A 28 5.54 -11.09 -0.70
C VAL A 28 4.13 -11.66 -0.68
N ASP A 29 3.51 -11.77 0.50
CA ASP A 29 2.16 -12.32 0.66
C ASP A 29 1.12 -11.45 -0.06
N ALA A 30 1.26 -10.12 0.00
CA ALA A 30 0.39 -9.20 -0.73
C ALA A 30 0.55 -9.35 -2.25
N MET A 31 1.77 -9.59 -2.75
CA MET A 31 2.04 -9.81 -4.17
C MET A 31 1.40 -11.11 -4.68
N GLU A 32 1.52 -12.21 -3.95
CA GLU A 32 0.85 -13.47 -4.30
C GLU A 32 -0.67 -13.29 -4.38
N ARG A 33 -1.23 -12.55 -3.42
CA ARG A 33 -2.66 -12.23 -3.39
C ARG A 33 -3.05 -11.22 -4.46
N LEU A 34 -2.15 -10.37 -4.94
CA LEU A 34 -2.40 -9.47 -6.06
C LEU A 34 -2.48 -10.20 -7.41
N ASN A 35 -1.73 -11.28 -7.60
CA ASN A 35 -1.86 -12.10 -8.81
C ASN A 35 -3.27 -12.70 -8.97
N THR A 36 -4.08 -12.71 -7.91
CA THR A 36 -5.50 -13.10 -7.97
C THR A 36 -6.42 -11.99 -8.49
N LEU A 37 -5.98 -10.73 -8.49
CA LEU A 37 -6.70 -9.63 -9.11
C LEU A 37 -6.46 -9.69 -10.63
N ARG A 38 -7.55 -9.64 -11.40
CA ARG A 38 -7.50 -9.55 -12.86
C ARG A 38 -7.07 -8.16 -13.32
N LEU A 39 -5.84 -7.76 -12.98
CA LEU A 39 -5.23 -6.56 -13.51
C LEU A 39 -4.67 -6.83 -14.91
N PRO A 40 -4.70 -5.86 -15.82
CA PRO A 40 -3.97 -5.95 -17.08
C PRO A 40 -2.48 -6.26 -16.83
N THR A 41 -1.87 -7.11 -17.66
CA THR A 41 -0.49 -7.61 -17.46
C THR A 41 0.54 -6.50 -17.22
N ARG A 42 0.38 -5.35 -17.88
CA ARG A 42 1.27 -4.18 -17.72
C ARG A 42 1.18 -3.57 -16.32
N ASP A 43 -0.03 -3.44 -15.79
CA ASP A 43 -0.27 -2.88 -14.46
C ASP A 43 0.17 -3.85 -13.37
N ALA A 44 -0.12 -5.16 -13.53
CA ALA A 44 0.34 -6.19 -12.61
C ALA A 44 1.88 -6.22 -12.49
N GLN A 45 2.60 -6.14 -13.62
CA GLN A 45 4.07 -6.06 -13.60
C GLN A 45 4.58 -4.79 -12.92
N ALA A 46 3.95 -3.65 -13.15
CA ALA A 46 4.37 -2.39 -12.53
C ALA A 46 4.11 -2.38 -11.02
N VAL A 47 2.96 -2.89 -10.57
CA VAL A 47 2.64 -3.07 -9.15
C VAL A 47 3.62 -4.06 -8.50
N GLY A 48 3.95 -5.17 -9.17
CA GLY A 48 4.94 -6.13 -8.68
C GLY A 48 6.33 -5.52 -8.52
N ARG A 49 6.80 -4.75 -9.52
CA ARG A 49 8.08 -4.02 -9.42
C ARG A 49 8.08 -2.99 -8.28
N TRP A 50 6.95 -2.31 -8.06
CA TRP A 50 6.79 -1.39 -6.93
C TRP A 50 6.84 -2.12 -5.58
N MET A 51 6.13 -3.25 -5.44
CA MET A 51 6.14 -4.06 -4.21
C MET A 51 7.53 -4.61 -3.88
N MET A 52 8.28 -5.04 -4.88
CA MET A 52 9.64 -5.56 -4.70
C MET A 52 10.68 -4.44 -4.51
N GLN A 53 10.25 -3.17 -4.42
CA GLN A 53 11.13 -1.99 -4.38
C GLN A 53 12.13 -1.91 -5.54
N GLN A 54 11.84 -2.61 -6.64
CA GLN A 54 12.68 -2.65 -7.84
C GLN A 54 12.40 -1.49 -8.79
N ALA A 55 11.25 -0.83 -8.63
CA ALA A 55 10.96 0.42 -9.31
C ALA A 55 11.29 1.60 -8.38
N ARG A 56 12.15 2.50 -8.86
CA ARG A 56 12.31 3.85 -8.29
C ARG A 56 11.11 4.76 -8.60
N GLU A 57 10.27 4.33 -9.55
CA GLU A 57 9.10 5.06 -10.05
C GLU A 57 7.79 4.60 -9.40
N GLN A 58 6.87 5.56 -9.35
CA GLN A 58 5.53 5.50 -8.76
C GLN A 58 4.65 4.44 -9.45
N LEU A 59 3.63 3.96 -8.73
CA LEU A 59 2.57 3.12 -9.30
C LEU A 59 2.03 3.71 -10.62
N PRO A 60 1.58 2.86 -11.58
CA PRO A 60 1.07 3.34 -12.86
C PRO A 60 -0.01 4.40 -12.69
N THR A 61 0.12 5.51 -13.40
CA THR A 61 -0.89 6.59 -13.41
C THR A 61 -2.25 6.16 -13.96
N SER A 62 -2.30 5.00 -14.62
CA SER A 62 -3.49 4.35 -15.17
C SER A 62 -4.33 3.58 -14.16
N LEU A 63 -3.85 3.36 -12.93
CA LEU A 63 -4.62 2.63 -11.93
C LEU A 63 -5.81 3.45 -11.45
N ASP A 64 -6.99 2.85 -11.55
CA ASP A 64 -8.19 3.42 -10.96
C ASP A 64 -8.16 3.30 -9.42
N VAL A 65 -9.07 4.03 -8.77
CA VAL A 65 -9.18 4.04 -7.31
C VAL A 65 -9.49 2.64 -6.77
N SER A 66 -10.25 1.83 -7.50
CA SER A 66 -10.61 0.46 -7.08
C SER A 66 -9.39 -0.45 -7.01
N ALA A 67 -8.48 -0.36 -7.98
CA ALA A 67 -7.23 -1.10 -7.98
C ALA A 67 -6.31 -0.63 -6.85
N LEU A 68 -6.24 0.68 -6.59
CA LEU A 68 -5.47 1.23 -5.47
C LEU A 68 -6.03 0.76 -4.12
N GLN A 69 -7.34 0.79 -3.92
CA GLN A 69 -8.01 0.24 -2.73
C GLN A 69 -7.71 -1.25 -2.57
N ALA A 70 -7.79 -2.03 -3.65
CA ALA A 70 -7.50 -3.45 -3.61
C ALA A 70 -6.04 -3.72 -3.19
N ILE A 71 -5.08 -2.96 -3.72
CA ILE A 71 -3.67 -3.07 -3.34
C ILE A 71 -3.48 -2.73 -1.86
N LEU A 72 -4.04 -1.62 -1.38
CA LEU A 72 -3.93 -1.23 0.03
C LEU A 72 -4.58 -2.26 0.95
N HIS A 73 -5.74 -2.80 0.56
CA HIS A 73 -6.44 -3.83 1.31
C HIS A 73 -5.62 -5.12 1.40
N ARG A 74 -4.94 -5.55 0.33
CA ARG A 74 -4.05 -6.72 0.40
C ARG A 74 -2.88 -6.50 1.34
N LEU A 75 -2.24 -5.32 1.28
CA LEU A 75 -1.18 -4.95 2.22
C LEU A 75 -1.69 -4.95 3.66
N TYR A 76 -2.88 -4.40 3.90
CA TYR A 76 -3.52 -4.38 5.21
C TYR A 76 -3.76 -5.80 5.74
N VAL A 77 -4.40 -6.68 4.95
CA VAL A 77 -4.68 -8.06 5.37
C VAL A 77 -3.39 -8.83 5.67
N SER A 78 -2.40 -8.75 4.79
CA SER A 78 -1.10 -9.41 5.00
C SER A 78 -0.37 -8.85 6.23
N ALA A 79 -0.45 -7.54 6.48
CA ALA A 79 0.10 -6.94 7.69
C ALA A 79 -0.64 -7.43 8.95
N CYS A 80 -1.97 -7.53 8.91
CA CYS A 80 -2.77 -7.99 10.04
C CYS A 80 -2.45 -9.44 10.42
N GLU A 81 -2.17 -10.30 9.43
CA GLU A 81 -1.77 -11.69 9.65
C GLU A 81 -0.40 -11.81 10.36
N LEU A 82 0.52 -10.86 10.16
CA LEU A 82 1.90 -10.91 10.67
C LEU A 82 2.16 -10.06 11.92
N PHE A 83 1.50 -8.90 12.03
CA PHE A 83 1.68 -7.91 13.10
C PHE A 83 0.46 -7.79 14.02
N GLY A 84 -0.68 -8.37 13.62
CA GLY A 84 -1.95 -8.23 14.33
C GLY A 84 -2.71 -6.96 13.95
N PRO A 85 -4.05 -7.00 13.98
CA PRO A 85 -4.90 -5.92 13.46
C PRO A 85 -4.75 -4.62 14.25
N VAL A 86 -4.56 -4.68 15.57
CA VAL A 86 -4.45 -3.48 16.42
C VAL A 86 -3.24 -2.62 16.03
N VAL A 87 -2.09 -3.26 15.78
CA VAL A 87 -0.87 -2.55 15.38
C VAL A 87 -1.05 -1.94 13.98
N VAL A 88 -1.60 -2.73 13.07
CA VAL A 88 -1.78 -2.31 11.67
C VAL A 88 -2.79 -1.18 11.55
N ASP A 89 -3.93 -1.25 12.24
CA ASP A 89 -4.93 -0.18 12.27
C ASP A 89 -4.33 1.13 12.77
N ARG A 90 -3.54 1.06 13.84
CA ARG A 90 -2.86 2.24 14.37
C ARG A 90 -1.92 2.84 13.35
N LEU A 91 -1.06 2.03 12.73
CA LEU A 91 -0.09 2.49 11.73
C LEU A 91 -0.78 3.04 10.47
N LEU A 92 -1.87 2.42 10.05
CA LEU A 92 -2.68 2.87 8.92
C LEU A 92 -3.37 4.20 9.23
N ALA A 93 -3.96 4.34 10.42
CA ALA A 93 -4.57 5.60 10.86
C ALA A 93 -3.53 6.73 10.95
N GLU A 94 -2.33 6.44 11.45
CA GLU A 94 -1.22 7.41 11.46
C GLU A 94 -0.76 7.80 10.05
N ALA A 95 -0.68 6.83 9.13
CA ALA A 95 -0.34 7.09 7.72
C ALA A 95 -1.40 7.94 7.00
N VAL A 96 -2.69 7.62 7.21
CA VAL A 96 -3.82 8.39 6.68
C VAL A 96 -3.82 9.81 7.24
N ALA A 97 -3.66 9.97 8.56
CA ALA A 97 -3.60 11.30 9.18
C ALA A 97 -2.41 12.14 8.69
N ARG A 98 -1.28 11.51 8.34
CA ARG A 98 -0.14 12.21 7.70
C ARG A 98 -0.47 12.59 6.27
N ALA A 99 -1.07 11.69 5.50
CA ALA A 99 -1.49 11.95 4.13
C ALA A 99 -2.53 13.08 4.05
N GLU A 100 -3.46 13.17 5.02
CA GLU A 100 -4.50 14.21 5.11
C GLU A 100 -3.92 15.62 5.27
N ARG A 101 -2.69 15.75 5.77
CA ARG A 101 -2.01 17.05 5.92
C ARG A 101 -1.31 17.53 4.65
N LEU A 102 -1.25 16.70 3.61
CA LEU A 102 -0.61 17.08 2.35
C LEU A 102 -1.56 17.93 1.49
N PRO A 103 -1.05 18.90 0.69
CA PRO A 103 -1.88 19.65 -0.25
C PRO A 103 -2.67 18.75 -1.20
N ALA A 104 -2.09 17.60 -1.60
CA ALA A 104 -2.74 16.60 -2.44
C ALA A 104 -4.00 15.96 -1.82
N ALA A 105 -4.17 16.02 -0.49
CA ALA A 105 -5.38 15.56 0.17
C ALA A 105 -6.60 16.44 -0.12
N GLN A 106 -6.39 17.69 -0.57
CA GLN A 106 -7.47 18.58 -1.00
C GLN A 106 -8.09 18.12 -2.33
N GLU A 107 -7.30 17.48 -3.20
CA GLU A 107 -7.76 16.94 -4.48
C GLU A 107 -8.33 15.52 -4.32
N PHE A 108 -7.76 14.72 -3.42
CA PHE A 108 -8.23 13.36 -3.15
C PHE A 108 -8.08 12.99 -1.68
N ALA A 109 -9.20 12.84 -0.97
CA ALA A 109 -9.18 12.48 0.45
C ALA A 109 -8.58 11.07 0.65
N PRO A 110 -7.50 10.91 1.45
CA PRO A 110 -6.83 9.63 1.66
C PRO A 110 -7.74 8.53 2.22
N ARG A 111 -8.77 8.90 2.99
CA ARG A 111 -9.80 7.97 3.49
C ARG A 111 -10.57 7.25 2.40
N ARG A 112 -10.59 7.76 1.17
CA ARG A 112 -11.21 7.07 0.03
C ARG A 112 -10.44 5.82 -0.39
N LEU A 113 -9.25 5.58 0.15
CA LEU A 113 -8.47 4.36 -0.09
C LEU A 113 -8.79 3.23 0.90
N LEU A 114 -9.51 3.54 1.97
CA LEU A 114 -10.04 2.58 2.95
C LEU A 114 -11.40 2.06 2.48
#